data_AF-A0A9D1VD30-F1
#
_entry.id   AF-A0A9D1VD30-F1
#
_cell.length_a   1.000
_cell.length_b   1.000
_cell.length_c   1.000
_cell.angle_alpha   90.00
_cell.angle_beta   90.00
_cell.angle_gamma   90.00
#
_symmetry.space_group_name_H-M   'P 1'
#
loop_
_entity.id
_entity.type
_entity.pdbx_description
1 polymer ?
#
loop_
_entity_poly.entity_id
_entity_poly.type
_entity_poly.pdbx_seq_one_letter_code
_entity_poly.pdbx_strand_id
1 'polypeptide(L)' 'MSRRDYLYCAVQQWLDEEETLEGLCPACRARAMQRRCTVCGAPLPAEERTENTAFDMERYRRLKKGSAQK' A
#
# COMPACT_ATOMS: atom_id res chain seq x y z
N MET A 1 -22.80 -2.60 8.78
CA MET A 1 -21.43 -2.36 9.25
C MET A 1 -21.20 -0.86 9.38
N SER A 2 -20.78 -0.44 10.55
CA SER A 2 -20.41 0.94 10.85
C SER A 2 -19.01 1.26 10.31
N ARG A 3 -18.65 2.55 10.23
CA ARG A 3 -17.27 2.97 9.91
C ARG A 3 -16.24 2.37 10.89
N ARG A 4 -16.62 2.19 12.16
CA ARG A 4 -15.78 1.56 13.17
C ARG A 4 -15.54 0.08 12.85
N ASP A 5 -16.55 -0.63 12.36
CA ASP A 5 -16.44 -2.05 12.01
C ASP A 5 -15.45 -2.24 10.85
N TYR A 6 -15.50 -1.37 9.84
CA TYR A 6 -14.54 -1.38 8.74
C TYR A 6 -13.11 -1.11 9.21
N LEU A 7 -12.90 -0.15 10.11
CA LEU A 7 -11.59 0.14 10.68
C LEU A 7 -11.07 -1.05 11.48
N TYR A 8 -11.92 -1.67 12.28
CA TYR A 8 -11.57 -2.86 13.04
C TYR A 8 -11.14 -4.01 12.11
N CYS A 9 -11.92 -4.33 11.08
CA CYS A 9 -11.56 -5.36 10.11
C CYS A 9 -10.26 -5.05 9.37
N ALA A 10 -10.02 -3.80 8.97
CA ALA A 10 -8.77 -3.41 8.30
C ALA A 10 -7.56 -3.60 9.21
N VAL A 11 -7.67 -3.24 10.49
CA VAL A 11 -6.60 -3.42 11.47
C VAL A 11 -6.36 -4.91 11.76
N GLN A 12 -7.41 -5.71 11.90
CA GLN A 12 -7.26 -7.16 12.12
C GLN A 12 -6.56 -7.83 10.92
N GLN A 13 -6.94 -7.51 9.69
CA GLN A 13 -6.27 -8.06 8.51
C GLN A 13 -4.77 -7.73 8.48
N TRP A 14 -4.37 -6.51 8.86
CA TRP A 14 -2.96 -6.17 8.96
C TRP A 14 -2.23 -6.98 10.03
N LEU A 15 -2.84 -7.16 11.21
CA LEU A 15 -2.24 -7.96 12.27
C LEU A 15 -2.09 -9.44 11.87
N ASP A 16 -3.08 -10.00 11.20
CA ASP A 16 -3.04 -11.38 10.70
C ASP A 16 -1.91 -11.57 9.66
N GLU A 17 -1.71 -10.57 8.78
CA GLU A 17 -0.59 -10.55 7.83
C GLU A 17 0.77 -10.47 8.53
N GLU A 18 0.90 -9.66 9.59
CA GLU A 18 2.13 -9.57 10.39
C GLU A 18 2.43 -10.89 11.11
N GLU A 19 1.46 -11.50 11.79
CA GLU A 19 1.63 -12.80 12.46
C GLU A 19 2.04 -13.89 11.46
N THR A 20 1.41 -13.90 10.29
CA THR A 20 1.76 -14.83 9.21
C THR A 20 3.22 -14.65 8.76
N LEU A 21 3.68 -13.41 8.61
CA LEU A 21 5.06 -13.11 8.22
C LEU A 21 6.08 -13.49 9.29
N GLU A 22 5.73 -13.36 10.57
CA GLU A 22 6.58 -13.75 11.70
C GLU A 22 6.75 -15.27 11.81
N GLY A 23 5.72 -16.04 11.44
CA GLY A 23 5.79 -17.50 11.41
C GLY A 23 6.67 -18.09 10.30
N LEU A 24 7.10 -17.28 9.32
CA LEU A 24 7.94 -17.74 8.21
C LEU A 24 9.42 -17.86 8.61
N CYS A 25 10.11 -18.85 8.04
CA CYS A 25 11.57 -18.89 8.13
C CYS A 25 12.21 -17.67 7.40
N PRO A 26 13.47 -17.30 7.71
CA PRO A 26 14.09 -16.10 7.16
C PRO A 26 14.07 -16.00 5.63
N ALA A 27 14.26 -17.13 4.94
CA ALA A 27 14.26 -17.17 3.48
C ALA A 27 12.84 -16.94 2.89
N CYS A 28 11.82 -17.57 3.48
CA CYS A 28 10.44 -17.41 3.06
C CYS A 28 9.94 -15.99 3.33
N ARG A 29 10.29 -15.42 4.49
CA ARG A 29 9.97 -14.02 4.84
C ARG A 29 10.60 -13.05 3.84
N ALA A 30 11.89 -13.21 3.52
CA ALA A 30 12.57 -12.37 2.54
C ALA A 30 11.90 -12.45 1.15
N ARG A 31 11.43 -13.63 0.74
CA ARG A 31 10.69 -13.80 -0.53
C ARG A 31 9.31 -13.13 -0.49
N ALA A 32 8.59 -13.22 0.61
CA ALA A 32 7.27 -12.60 0.78
C ALA A 32 7.34 -11.06 0.74
N MET A 33 8.43 -10.48 1.27
CA MET A 33 8.68 -9.04 1.26
C MET A 33 9.17 -8.50 -0.10
N GLN A 34 9.46 -9.35 -1.09
CA GLN A 34 9.87 -8.89 -2.42
C GLN A 34 8.71 -8.21 -3.13
N ARG A 35 8.97 -7.00 -3.65
CA ARG A 35 8.04 -6.32 -4.54
C ARG A 35 7.89 -7.15 -5.82
N ARG A 36 6.64 -7.45 -6.20
CA ARG A 36 6.28 -8.17 -7.40
C ARG A 36 5.17 -7.46 -8.13
N CYS A 37 5.16 -7.57 -9.46
CA CYS A 37 4.07 -7.06 -10.28
C CYS A 37 2.75 -7.73 -9.85
N THR A 38 1.73 -6.94 -9.50
CA THR A 38 0.40 -7.46 -9.12
C THR A 38 -0.34 -8.12 -10.29
N VAL A 39 0.11 -7.89 -11.53
CA VAL A 39 -0.47 -8.48 -12.74
C VAL A 39 0.21 -9.81 -13.10
N CYS A 40 1.54 -9.86 -13.17
CA CYS A 40 2.27 -11.03 -13.68
C CYS A 40 3.21 -11.71 -12.66
N GLY A 41 3.39 -11.16 -11.46
CA GLY A 41 4.22 -11.75 -10.40
C GLY A 41 5.74 -11.62 -10.60
N ALA A 42 6.18 -10.98 -11.69
CA ALA A 42 7.60 -10.71 -11.95
C ALA A 42 8.21 -9.84 -10.83
N PRO A 43 9.48 -10.08 -10.43
CA PRO A 43 10.14 -9.26 -9.42
C PRO A 43 10.27 -7.83 -9.91
N LEU A 44 9.92 -6.88 -9.04
CA LEU A 44 10.15 -5.45 -9.25
C LEU A 44 11.46 -5.04 -8.55
N PRO A 45 12.15 -4.01 -9.02
CA PRO A 45 13.29 -3.45 -8.33
C PRO A 45 12.90 -3.01 -6.91
N ALA A 46 13.79 -3.24 -5.94
CA ALA A 46 13.58 -2.77 -4.57
C ALA A 46 13.43 -1.24 -4.50
N GLU A 47 14.14 -0.53 -5.38
CA GLU A 47 14.29 0.92 -5.43
C GLU A 47 13.43 1.57 -6.52
N GLU A 48 12.21 1.12 -6.75
CA GLU A 48 11.27 1.95 -7.52
C GLU A 48 10.62 2.99 -6.60
N ARG A 49 11.32 4.10 -6.40
CA ARG A 49 10.68 5.40 -6.20
C ARG A 49 10.44 5.96 -7.59
N THR A 50 9.48 5.38 -8.31
CA THR A 50 9.01 5.93 -9.57
C THR A 50 8.28 7.22 -9.24
N GLU A 51 9.01 8.34 -9.29
CA GLU A 51 8.39 9.65 -9.38
C GLU A 51 7.44 9.59 -10.57
N ASN A 52 6.14 9.73 -10.30
CA ASN A 52 5.17 9.83 -11.36
C ASN A 52 5.44 11.17 -12.09
N THR A 53 6.19 11.11 -13.18
CA THR A 53 6.55 12.28 -13.98
C THR A 53 5.34 12.99 -14.56
N ALA A 54 4.20 12.29 -14.69
CA ALA A 54 2.93 12.86 -15.11
C ALA A 54 2.14 13.50 -13.95
N PHE A 55 2.65 13.47 -12.71
CA PHE A 55 1.96 14.05 -11.57
C PHE A 55 2.07 15.57 -11.53
N ASP A 56 0.96 16.25 -11.87
CA ASP A 56 0.86 17.70 -11.82
C ASP A 56 0.61 18.19 -10.38
N MET A 57 1.69 18.58 -9.71
CA MET A 57 1.68 19.15 -8.36
C MET A 57 0.86 20.44 -8.25
N GLU A 58 0.81 21.26 -9.29
CA GLU A 58 0.06 22.52 -9.28
C GLU A 58 -1.45 22.27 -9.36
N ARG A 59 -1.87 21.40 -10.28
CA ARG A 59 -3.27 20.95 -10.38
C ARG A 59 -3.74 20.31 -9.09
N TYR A 60 -2.93 19.45 -8.47
CA TYR A 60 -3.27 18.86 -7.17
C TYR A 60 -3.54 19.93 -6.11
N ARG A 61 -2.68 20.94 -5.99
CA ARG A 61 -2.83 22.04 -5.02
C ARG A 61 -4.09 22.87 -5.26
N ARG A 62 -4.46 23.13 -6.52
CA ARG A 62 -5.71 23.83 -6.86
C ARG A 62 -6.94 23.04 -6.41
N LEU A 63 -6.98 21.74 -6.70
CA LEU A 63 -8.12 20.87 -6.33
C LEU A 63 -8.22 20.69 -4.82
N LYS A 64 -7.10 20.54 -4.10
CA LYS A 64 -7.08 20.38 -2.64
C LYS A 64 -7.70 21.56 -1.89
N LYS A 65 -7.59 22.79 -2.41
CA LYS A 65 -8.15 23.99 -1.79
C LYS A 65 -9.64 24.20 -2.11
N GLY A 66 -10.18 23.54 -3.15
CA GLY A 66 -11.55 23.71 -3.64
C GLY A 66 -12.58 22.74 -3.05
N SER A 67 -12.16 21.71 -2.29
CA SER A 67 -13.08 20.75 -1.66
C SER A 67 -13.73 21.26 -0.35
N ALA A 68 -13.57 22.54 0.00
CA ALA A 68 -14.27 23.19 1.11
C ALA A 68 -15.48 24.03 0.66
N GLN A 69 -15.84 23.99 -0.64
CA GLN A 69 -17.01 24.68 -1.18
C GLN A 69 -18.01 23.67 -1.75
N LYS A 70 -18.67 22.94 -0.86
CA LYS A 70 -20.06 22.52 -1.00
C LYS A 70 -20.61 22.03 0.33
#